data_AF-A0A842WCB8-F1
#
_entry.id   AF-A0A842WCB8-F1
#
_cell.length_a   1.000
_cell.length_b   1.000
_cell.length_c   1.000
_cell.angle_alpha   90.00
_cell.angle_beta   90.00
_cell.angle_gamma   90.00
#
_symmetry.space_group_name_H-M   'P 1'
#
loop_
_entity.id
_entity.type
_entity.pdbx_description
1 polymer ?
#
loop_
_entity_poly.entity_id
_entity_poly.type
_entity_poly.pdbx_seq_one_letter_code
_entity_poly.pdbx_strand_id
1 'polypeptide(L)'
;MNKISIMNNKKILLIICLLIFPKLVSAVEIHQIYYDPVNSESGGEAVEFFNPHPFDVDIGGWIIATESSMQDAIIPANTTIKSNDYYLLADNRWDERKDDSNWRNADFMTPITLNNVDSGVALFNSSNQLIDAVGWGAVEGINNNLFSGTPTNDASQGFALLRINNTGDNSNDFIITEPDFYGNNIVQTEINITNSVQSNAYLLEGGSIIPNAGSNTTIHVRAGKSMSATFLDITKTLTKIDNSTYETRFFIPYYQAPGNYSIYFSDNTELQFEIKEIVSYKVIADKIKFNVIPGTSSISSNKIKILNKGNVNLLFNLETESMFNFQYKLEDDFLTFEDSFELGAGKQQELSLKVEIPENTDLGSYEDLIVLRAE
;
A
#
# COMPACT_ATOMS: atom_id res chain seq x y z
N MET A 1 53.57 -45.34 -12.36
CA MET A 1 52.64 -44.38 -13.03
C MET A 1 51.28 -44.53 -12.39
N ASN A 2 50.90 -43.58 -11.52
CA ASN A 2 49.67 -43.61 -10.74
C ASN A 2 48.48 -43.10 -11.56
N LYS A 3 47.43 -43.92 -11.69
CA LYS A 3 46.12 -43.48 -12.19
C LYS A 3 45.37 -42.83 -11.04
N ILE A 4 45.30 -41.49 -11.03
CA ILE A 4 44.39 -40.74 -10.17
C ILE A 4 42.98 -40.91 -10.75
N SER A 5 42.12 -41.58 -9.99
CA SER A 5 40.72 -41.81 -10.32
C SER A 5 39.95 -40.50 -10.23
N ILE A 6 39.51 -39.99 -11.38
CA ILE A 6 38.64 -38.81 -11.49
C ILE A 6 37.24 -39.23 -10.99
N MET A 7 36.96 -38.99 -9.70
CA MET A 7 35.60 -39.15 -9.16
C MET A 7 34.65 -38.11 -9.78
N ASN A 8 33.43 -38.57 -10.04
CA ASN A 8 32.29 -37.84 -10.63
C ASN A 8 32.09 -36.40 -10.10
N ASN A 9 32.47 -35.41 -10.90
CA ASN A 9 32.28 -33.97 -10.65
C ASN A 9 30.81 -33.53 -10.38
N LYS A 10 29.81 -34.36 -10.68
CA LYS A 10 28.40 -34.05 -10.41
C LYS A 10 28.00 -34.17 -8.93
N LYS A 11 28.69 -35.00 -8.13
CA LYS A 11 28.38 -35.14 -6.68
C LYS A 11 29.06 -34.07 -5.82
N ILE A 12 30.18 -33.52 -6.28
CA ILE A 12 30.90 -32.44 -5.58
C ILE A 12 30.15 -31.09 -5.77
N LEU A 13 29.51 -30.87 -6.91
CA LEU A 13 28.71 -29.65 -7.16
C LEU A 13 27.44 -29.60 -6.27
N LEU A 14 26.82 -30.74 -5.97
CA LEU A 14 25.62 -30.80 -5.11
C LEU A 14 25.94 -30.50 -3.63
N ILE A 15 27.14 -30.87 -3.16
CA ILE A 15 27.59 -30.58 -1.78
C ILE A 15 28.01 -29.11 -1.64
N ILE A 16 28.58 -28.51 -2.70
CA ILE A 16 28.95 -27.08 -2.70
C ILE A 16 27.69 -26.19 -2.78
N CYS A 17 26.62 -26.58 -3.49
CA CYS A 17 25.35 -25.83 -3.46
C CYS A 17 24.61 -25.88 -2.12
N LEU A 18 24.89 -26.85 -1.23
CA LEU A 18 24.30 -26.89 0.12
C LEU A 18 25.08 -26.03 1.15
N LEU A 19 26.27 -25.55 0.79
CA LEU A 19 27.17 -24.79 1.66
C LEU A 19 27.20 -23.28 1.37
N ILE A 20 26.45 -22.81 0.37
CA ILE A 20 26.47 -21.40 -0.03
C ILE A 20 25.08 -20.82 0.24
N PHE A 21 25.07 -19.89 1.21
CA PHE A 21 23.95 -19.16 1.82
C PHE A 21 23.22 -19.90 2.94
N PRO A 22 23.74 -19.86 4.19
CA PRO A 22 22.81 -19.64 5.28
C PRO A 22 22.10 -18.31 4.96
N LYS A 23 20.88 -18.37 4.42
CA LYS A 23 19.92 -17.32 4.75
C LYS A 23 19.97 -17.27 6.27
N LEU A 24 20.29 -16.12 6.87
CA LEU A 24 19.99 -15.93 8.28
C LEU A 24 18.51 -16.31 8.41
N VAL A 25 18.26 -17.43 9.07
CA VAL A 25 16.92 -17.78 9.50
C VAL A 25 16.58 -16.66 10.47
N SER A 26 15.77 -15.71 10.01
CA SER A 26 15.31 -14.56 10.81
C SER A 26 14.62 -15.13 12.03
N ALA A 27 15.30 -15.09 13.17
CA ALA A 27 14.76 -15.64 14.41
C ALA A 27 13.57 -14.79 14.90
N VAL A 28 12.90 -15.22 15.98
CA VAL A 28 11.90 -14.41 16.67
C VAL A 28 12.44 -13.00 16.89
N GLU A 29 11.68 -11.98 16.51
CA GLU A 29 12.12 -10.58 16.53
C GLU A 29 11.29 -9.76 17.51
N ILE A 30 11.89 -8.71 18.06
CA ILE A 30 11.20 -7.69 18.83
C ILE A 30 10.40 -6.84 17.83
N HIS A 31 9.08 -6.90 17.92
CA HIS A 31 8.16 -6.28 16.97
C HIS A 31 7.75 -4.87 17.39
N GLN A 32 7.33 -4.72 18.65
CA GLN A 32 6.88 -3.43 19.18
C GLN A 32 7.40 -3.21 20.59
N ILE A 33 7.80 -1.97 20.90
CA ILE A 33 8.27 -1.58 22.23
C ILE A 33 7.50 -0.35 22.67
N TYR A 34 6.93 -0.41 23.86
CA TYR A 34 6.25 0.69 24.51
C TYR A 34 6.87 0.93 25.88
N TYR A 35 7.73 1.93 25.95
CA TYR A 35 8.64 2.16 27.08
C TYR A 35 8.35 3.44 27.85
N ASP A 36 7.51 4.34 27.34
CA ASP A 36 7.21 5.65 27.96
C ASP A 36 5.68 5.85 28.00
N PRO A 37 4.96 5.11 28.87
CA PRO A 37 3.51 5.21 28.99
C PRO A 37 3.06 6.57 29.52
N VAL A 38 1.86 7.01 29.14
CA VAL A 38 1.26 8.27 29.61
C VAL A 38 0.79 8.15 31.06
N ASN A 39 0.12 7.05 31.42
CA ASN A 39 -0.54 6.97 32.73
C ASN A 39 0.32 6.34 33.82
N SER A 40 1.20 5.38 33.51
CA SER A 40 1.88 4.60 34.55
C SER A 40 3.23 4.00 34.12
N GLU A 41 4.33 4.57 34.60
CA GLU A 41 5.70 4.01 34.56
C GLU A 41 5.86 2.71 35.39
N SER A 42 4.77 2.15 35.90
CA SER A 42 4.76 0.88 36.63
C SER A 42 3.53 0.09 36.22
N GLY A 43 3.70 -0.80 35.26
CA GLY A 43 2.66 -1.60 34.64
C GLY A 43 2.11 -1.03 33.33
N GLY A 44 2.73 -0.01 32.74
CA GLY A 44 2.36 0.51 31.43
C GLY A 44 3.35 0.17 30.32
N GLU A 45 4.43 -0.54 30.64
CA GLU A 45 5.50 -0.89 29.68
C GLU A 45 5.27 -2.26 29.06
N ALA A 46 5.63 -2.42 27.79
CA ALA A 46 5.52 -3.69 27.09
C ALA A 46 6.54 -3.87 25.96
N VAL A 47 6.87 -5.13 25.71
CA VAL A 47 7.67 -5.60 24.57
C VAL A 47 6.92 -6.74 23.90
N GLU A 48 6.60 -6.57 22.62
CA GLU A 48 5.97 -7.61 21.81
C GLU A 48 7.01 -8.29 20.91
N PHE A 49 6.98 -9.62 20.88
CA PHE A 49 7.80 -10.43 20.00
C PHE A 49 6.96 -11.02 18.87
N PHE A 50 7.54 -11.18 17.69
CA PHE A 50 6.92 -11.82 16.54
C PHE A 50 7.72 -13.04 16.09
N ASN A 51 7.03 -14.13 15.79
CA ASN A 51 7.62 -15.30 15.14
C ASN A 51 7.32 -15.29 13.63
N PRO A 52 8.25 -14.85 12.77
CA PRO A 52 8.04 -14.80 11.32
C PRO A 52 8.12 -16.18 10.64
N HIS A 53 8.30 -17.27 11.39
CA HIS A 53 8.48 -18.59 10.82
C HIS A 53 7.16 -19.30 10.49
N PRO A 54 7.16 -20.21 9.48
CA PRO A 54 6.02 -21.07 9.16
C PRO A 54 5.87 -22.26 10.15
N PHE A 55 6.51 -22.19 11.32
CA PHE A 55 6.47 -23.21 12.37
C PHE A 55 6.57 -22.56 13.75
N ASP A 56 6.12 -23.30 14.76
CA ASP A 56 6.14 -22.87 16.15
C ASP A 56 7.57 -22.79 16.70
N VAL A 57 7.86 -21.78 17.52
CA VAL A 57 9.17 -21.57 18.16
C VAL A 57 9.04 -21.64 19.67
N ASP A 58 9.79 -22.56 20.29
CA ASP A 58 9.94 -22.63 21.75
C ASP A 58 10.85 -21.49 22.24
N ILE A 59 10.24 -20.57 22.98
CA ILE A 59 10.89 -19.42 23.62
C ILE A 59 11.03 -19.61 25.13
N GLY A 60 10.76 -20.82 25.64
CA GLY A 60 10.87 -21.12 27.07
C GLY A 60 12.30 -20.91 27.58
N GLY A 61 12.42 -20.15 28.67
CA GLY A 61 13.72 -19.81 29.28
C GLY A 61 14.54 -18.80 28.50
N TRP A 62 13.97 -18.15 27.47
CA TRP A 62 14.60 -16.99 26.84
C TRP A 62 14.61 -15.81 27.81
N ILE A 63 15.55 -14.91 27.62
CA ILE A 63 15.89 -13.83 28.55
C ILE A 63 15.69 -12.50 27.84
N ILE A 64 15.07 -11.55 28.55
CA ILE A 64 15.04 -10.14 28.19
C ILE A 64 16.12 -9.43 28.97
N ALA A 65 17.00 -8.73 28.25
CA ALA A 65 18.00 -7.84 28.81
C ALA A 65 17.63 -6.39 28.50
N THR A 66 17.86 -5.52 29.48
CA THR A 66 17.68 -4.07 29.41
C THR A 66 18.93 -3.39 29.96
N GLU A 67 18.98 -2.06 29.93
CA GLU A 67 20.04 -1.29 30.59
C GLU A 67 20.17 -1.61 32.09
N SER A 68 19.06 -1.97 32.73
CA SER A 68 19.04 -2.24 34.18
C SER A 68 19.63 -3.62 34.54
N SER A 69 19.51 -4.60 33.64
CA SER A 69 19.87 -6.00 33.91
C SER A 69 20.05 -6.83 32.64
N MET A 70 21.06 -7.70 32.64
CA MET A 70 21.24 -8.74 31.60
C MET A 70 20.22 -9.88 31.68
N GLN A 71 19.45 -9.95 32.77
CA GLN A 71 18.35 -10.89 33.00
C GLN A 71 17.22 -10.11 33.68
N ASP A 72 16.63 -9.15 32.98
CA ASP A 72 15.54 -8.34 33.51
C ASP A 72 14.26 -9.18 33.62
N ALA A 73 13.98 -9.96 32.58
CA ALA A 73 12.91 -10.97 32.60
C ALA A 73 13.37 -12.30 32.01
N ILE A 74 12.73 -13.39 32.47
CA ILE A 74 12.92 -14.74 31.93
C ILE A 74 11.55 -15.30 31.54
N ILE A 75 11.40 -15.68 30.28
CA ILE A 75 10.17 -16.26 29.75
C ILE A 75 9.96 -17.64 30.38
N PRO A 76 8.75 -17.97 30.89
CA PRO A 76 8.48 -19.25 31.53
C PRO A 76 8.82 -20.45 30.65
N ALA A 77 9.25 -21.56 31.26
CA ALA A 77 9.51 -22.79 30.54
C ALA A 77 8.24 -23.32 29.82
N ASN A 78 8.44 -24.01 28.69
CA ASN A 78 7.37 -24.51 27.81
C ASN A 78 6.50 -23.42 27.17
N THR A 79 7.06 -22.23 26.96
CA THR A 79 6.39 -21.15 26.23
C THR A 79 6.71 -21.25 24.76
N THR A 80 5.69 -21.18 23.91
CA THR A 80 5.86 -21.31 22.46
C THR A 80 5.12 -20.17 21.77
N ILE A 81 5.79 -19.49 20.84
CA ILE A 81 5.11 -18.60 19.88
C ILE A 81 4.73 -19.45 18.67
N LYS A 82 3.46 -19.45 18.29
CA LYS A 82 3.02 -20.18 17.10
C LYS A 82 3.61 -19.57 15.83
N SER A 83 3.54 -20.32 14.74
CA SER A 83 3.87 -19.78 13.41
C SER A 83 3.11 -18.48 13.11
N ASN A 84 3.83 -17.44 12.67
CA ASN A 84 3.29 -16.11 12.33
C ASN A 84 2.44 -15.49 13.46
N ASP A 85 2.82 -15.74 14.70
CA ASP A 85 2.10 -15.29 15.88
C ASP A 85 2.97 -14.38 16.75
N TYR A 86 2.36 -13.71 17.71
CA TYR A 86 3.00 -12.76 18.61
C TYR A 86 2.96 -13.22 20.06
N TYR A 87 3.89 -12.70 20.85
CA TYR A 87 3.94 -12.89 22.29
C TYR A 87 4.21 -11.56 22.99
N LEU A 88 3.28 -11.14 23.83
CA LEU A 88 3.34 -9.90 24.58
C LEU A 88 3.88 -10.14 25.99
N LEU A 89 5.07 -9.63 26.25
CA LEU A 89 5.63 -9.53 27.59
C LEU A 89 5.46 -8.10 28.08
N ALA A 90 4.86 -7.92 29.25
CA ALA A 90 4.60 -6.60 29.80
C ALA A 90 4.97 -6.50 31.27
N ASP A 91 5.10 -5.27 31.75
CA ASP A 91 5.35 -5.01 33.16
C ASP A 91 4.18 -5.50 34.03
N ASN A 92 4.48 -5.75 35.30
CA ASN A 92 3.50 -6.14 36.28
C ASN A 92 2.32 -5.18 36.28
N ARG A 93 1.10 -5.75 36.20
CA ARG A 93 -0.19 -5.02 36.20
C ARG A 93 -0.56 -4.36 34.88
N TRP A 94 0.11 -4.70 33.78
CA TRP A 94 -0.29 -4.30 32.42
C TRP A 94 -1.80 -4.37 32.17
N ASP A 95 -2.41 -5.52 32.46
CA ASP A 95 -3.82 -5.76 32.22
C ASP A 95 -4.75 -4.74 32.89
N GLU A 96 -4.30 -4.10 33.98
CA GLU A 96 -5.06 -3.10 34.73
C GLU A 96 -4.62 -1.66 34.50
N ARG A 97 -3.43 -1.44 33.91
CA ARG A 97 -2.73 -0.14 33.91
C ARG A 97 -2.27 0.34 32.55
N LYS A 98 -2.39 -0.48 31.51
CA LYS A 98 -2.18 -0.09 30.12
C LYS A 98 -3.01 1.15 29.77
N ASP A 99 -2.43 2.00 28.94
CA ASP A 99 -3.01 3.30 28.59
C ASP A 99 -4.30 3.19 27.79
N ASP A 100 -4.42 2.16 26.96
CA ASP A 100 -5.65 1.81 26.25
C ASP A 100 -6.19 0.47 26.76
N SER A 101 -7.37 0.53 27.39
CA SER A 101 -8.06 -0.67 27.87
C SER A 101 -8.42 -1.67 26.76
N ASN A 102 -8.43 -1.25 25.49
CA ASN A 102 -8.72 -2.11 24.34
C ASN A 102 -7.51 -2.90 23.84
N TRP A 103 -6.28 -2.54 24.24
CA TRP A 103 -5.11 -3.37 23.95
C TRP A 103 -5.29 -4.76 24.56
N ARG A 104 -4.60 -5.78 24.03
CA ARG A 104 -4.68 -7.14 24.58
C ARG A 104 -4.14 -7.20 26.00
N ASN A 105 -4.45 -8.30 26.67
CA ASN A 105 -3.76 -8.66 27.90
C ASN A 105 -2.41 -9.31 27.58
N ALA A 106 -1.43 -9.14 28.47
CA ALA A 106 -0.11 -9.69 28.27
C ALA A 106 -0.14 -11.22 28.35
N ASP A 107 0.64 -11.89 27.49
CA ASP A 107 0.82 -13.33 27.54
C ASP A 107 1.69 -13.71 28.76
N PHE A 108 2.56 -12.79 29.19
CA PHE A 108 3.30 -12.88 30.44
C PHE A 108 3.55 -11.51 31.07
N MET A 109 3.21 -11.39 32.35
CA MET A 109 3.52 -10.22 33.16
C MET A 109 4.62 -10.53 34.15
N THR A 110 5.62 -9.67 34.19
CA THR A 110 6.74 -9.72 35.14
C THR A 110 7.31 -8.30 35.26
N PRO A 111 7.97 -7.94 36.37
CA PRO A 111 8.75 -6.70 36.39
C PRO A 111 9.70 -6.64 35.21
N ILE A 112 9.65 -5.55 34.47
CA ILE A 112 10.65 -5.13 33.48
C ILE A 112 10.99 -3.67 33.74
N THR A 113 12.17 -3.24 33.31
CA THR A 113 12.60 -1.85 33.45
C THR A 113 13.05 -1.32 32.11
N LEU A 114 12.19 -0.54 31.44
CA LEU A 114 12.53 0.17 30.21
C LEU A 114 12.81 1.64 30.54
N ASN A 115 13.97 2.17 30.15
CA ASN A 115 14.27 3.58 30.36
C ASN A 115 13.72 4.44 29.21
N ASN A 116 13.22 5.64 29.53
CA ASN A 116 12.53 6.51 28.57
C ASN A 116 13.48 7.24 27.60
N VAL A 117 14.80 7.16 27.83
CA VAL A 117 15.84 7.80 27.01
C VAL A 117 17.08 6.91 26.92
N ASP A 118 17.79 6.99 25.79
CA ASP A 118 19.12 6.39 25.57
C ASP A 118 19.23 4.95 26.10
N SER A 119 18.37 4.06 25.62
CA SER A 119 18.25 2.69 26.16
C SER A 119 17.99 1.66 25.06
N GLY A 120 17.90 0.39 25.45
CA GLY A 120 17.52 -0.67 24.54
C GLY A 120 17.04 -1.94 25.24
N VAL A 121 16.51 -2.85 24.42
CA VAL A 121 16.07 -4.18 24.81
C VAL A 121 16.76 -5.20 23.92
N ALA A 122 17.23 -6.29 24.51
CA ALA A 122 17.75 -7.43 23.78
C ALA A 122 17.09 -8.74 24.21
N LEU A 123 16.89 -9.60 23.23
CA LEU A 123 16.32 -10.94 23.38
C LEU A 123 17.45 -11.96 23.28
N PHE A 124 17.63 -12.78 24.31
CA PHE A 124 18.58 -13.88 24.32
C PHE A 124 17.84 -15.21 24.42
N ASN A 125 18.30 -16.23 23.70
CA ASN A 125 17.76 -17.57 23.87
C ASN A 125 18.24 -18.23 25.17
N SER A 126 17.72 -19.41 25.48
CA SER A 126 18.08 -20.20 26.68
C SER A 126 19.55 -20.64 26.73
N SER A 127 20.30 -20.49 25.64
CA SER A 127 21.76 -20.73 25.56
C SER A 127 22.58 -19.44 25.64
N ASN A 128 21.98 -18.31 26.03
CA ASN A 128 22.58 -16.97 26.07
C ASN A 128 23.11 -16.46 24.72
N GLN A 129 22.53 -16.91 23.62
CA GLN A 129 22.83 -16.34 22.29
C GLN A 129 21.89 -15.18 22.02
N LEU A 130 22.45 -14.05 21.59
CA LEU A 130 21.66 -12.90 21.17
C LEU A 130 20.82 -13.27 19.94
N ILE A 131 19.52 -13.04 20.06
CA ILE A 131 18.53 -13.30 19.01
C ILE A 131 18.20 -12.01 18.28
N ASP A 132 17.84 -10.95 19.02
CA ASP A 132 17.50 -9.65 18.48
C ASP A 132 17.79 -8.54 19.50
N ALA A 133 17.97 -7.31 19.04
CA ALA A 133 18.23 -6.15 19.87
C ALA A 133 17.73 -4.85 19.23
N VAL A 134 17.13 -4.00 20.05
CA VAL A 134 16.52 -2.73 19.64
C VAL A 134 16.89 -1.65 20.64
N GLY A 135 17.65 -0.66 20.19
CA GLY A 135 17.95 0.54 20.98
C GLY A 135 17.31 1.80 20.42
N TRP A 136 17.14 2.79 21.28
CA TRP A 136 16.61 4.12 20.98
C TRP A 136 17.41 5.21 21.69
N GLY A 137 17.51 6.36 21.03
CA GLY A 137 18.23 7.53 21.54
C GLY A 137 19.68 7.60 21.09
N ALA A 138 20.52 8.25 21.90
CA ALA A 138 21.94 8.46 21.64
C ALA A 138 22.75 7.20 21.93
N VAL A 139 23.49 6.72 20.92
CA VAL A 139 24.28 5.48 20.99
C VAL A 139 25.31 5.48 22.13
N GLU A 140 25.82 6.64 22.53
CA GLU A 140 26.79 6.76 23.62
C GLU A 140 26.22 6.35 24.99
N GLY A 141 24.89 6.38 25.15
CA GLY A 141 24.19 6.00 26.37
C GLY A 141 23.76 4.53 26.43
N ILE A 142 23.93 3.77 25.34
CA ILE A 142 23.35 2.43 25.20
C ILE A 142 24.44 1.37 25.18
N ASN A 143 24.28 0.29 25.95
CA ASN A 143 25.15 -0.86 25.91
C ASN A 143 25.13 -1.53 24.52
N ASN A 144 26.33 -1.89 24.00
CA ASN A 144 26.52 -2.42 22.63
C ASN A 144 25.71 -3.68 22.28
N ASN A 145 25.17 -4.40 23.26
CA ASN A 145 24.37 -5.61 23.04
C ASN A 145 22.85 -5.35 23.08
N LEU A 146 22.42 -4.09 23.27
CA LEU A 146 21.02 -3.70 23.35
C LEU A 146 20.49 -3.02 22.07
N PHE A 147 21.30 -2.95 21.01
CA PHE A 147 20.87 -2.44 19.71
C PHE A 147 21.59 -3.15 18.57
N SER A 148 21.02 -3.04 17.37
CA SER A 148 21.62 -3.50 16.12
C SER A 148 21.87 -2.32 15.19
N GLY A 149 23.10 -2.18 14.68
CA GLY A 149 23.47 -1.08 13.78
C GLY A 149 23.42 0.28 14.49
N THR A 150 22.55 1.17 14.04
CA THR A 150 22.33 2.48 14.66
C THR A 150 20.99 2.45 15.43
N PRO A 151 20.94 2.89 16.70
CA PRO A 151 19.68 3.04 17.44
C PRO A 151 18.66 3.89 16.66
N THR A 152 17.37 3.63 16.89
CA THR A 152 16.30 4.49 16.36
C THR A 152 16.16 5.76 17.21
N ASN A 153 15.33 6.71 16.77
CA ASN A 153 15.04 7.91 17.55
C ASN A 153 14.17 7.59 18.76
N ASP A 154 14.26 8.40 19.82
CA ASP A 154 13.33 8.31 20.96
C ASP A 154 11.88 8.56 20.48
N ALA A 155 11.00 7.60 20.75
CA ALA A 155 9.56 7.83 20.80
C ALA A 155 9.23 8.82 21.94
N SER A 156 8.27 9.71 21.69
CA SER A 156 7.71 10.56 22.74
C SER A 156 6.76 9.74 23.63
N GLN A 157 6.52 10.21 24.85
CA GLN A 157 5.52 9.62 25.76
C GLN A 157 4.20 9.30 25.05
N GLY A 158 3.70 8.09 25.29
CA GLY A 158 2.47 7.57 24.69
C GLY A 158 2.65 6.96 23.30
N PHE A 159 3.84 7.00 22.70
CA PHE A 159 4.15 6.36 21.44
C PHE A 159 5.00 5.10 21.63
N ALA A 160 4.98 4.23 20.62
CA ALA A 160 5.75 3.00 20.56
C ALA A 160 6.74 3.02 19.40
N LEU A 161 7.78 2.19 19.52
CA LEU A 161 8.64 1.82 18.40
C LEU A 161 8.03 0.58 17.74
N LEU A 162 7.72 0.66 16.44
CA LEU A 162 7.19 -0.44 15.65
C LEU A 162 8.18 -0.86 14.57
N ARG A 163 8.49 -2.15 14.52
CA ARG A 163 9.34 -2.73 13.48
C ARG A 163 8.58 -2.81 12.15
N ILE A 164 9.17 -2.23 11.10
CA ILE A 164 8.68 -2.29 9.71
C ILE A 164 9.63 -3.07 8.78
N ASN A 165 10.85 -3.34 9.24
CA ASN A 165 11.86 -4.09 8.50
C ASN A 165 12.87 -4.75 9.46
N ASN A 166 13.72 -5.62 8.93
CA ASN A 166 14.80 -6.26 9.69
C ASN A 166 16.09 -6.28 8.85
N THR A 167 16.72 -5.13 8.75
CA THR A 167 17.96 -4.89 8.00
C THR A 167 19.22 -5.06 8.86
N GLY A 168 19.05 -5.19 10.18
CA GLY A 168 20.13 -5.22 11.16
C GLY A 168 20.60 -3.82 11.57
N ASP A 169 19.79 -2.80 11.30
CA ASP A 169 20.03 -1.40 11.67
C ASP A 169 18.72 -0.79 12.19
N ASN A 170 18.62 -0.59 13.52
CA ASN A 170 17.37 -0.18 14.17
C ASN A 170 16.82 1.15 13.61
N SER A 171 17.69 2.06 13.16
CA SER A 171 17.31 3.33 12.53
C SER A 171 16.54 3.19 11.20
N ASN A 172 16.71 2.06 10.51
CA ASN A 172 15.98 1.72 9.27
C ASN A 172 14.84 0.72 9.51
N ASP A 173 14.84 0.08 10.66
CA ASP A 173 13.94 -1.03 10.98
C ASP A 173 12.72 -0.58 11.77
N PHE A 174 12.81 0.53 12.50
CA PHE A 174 11.75 1.01 13.40
C PHE A 174 11.22 2.39 13.02
N ILE A 175 9.91 2.56 13.19
CA ILE A 175 9.23 3.86 13.15
C ILE A 175 8.57 4.15 14.49
N ILE A 176 8.34 5.43 14.77
CA ILE A 176 7.55 5.88 15.92
C ILE A 176 6.08 5.95 15.49
N THR A 177 5.19 5.27 16.23
CA THR A 177 3.75 5.19 15.94
C THR A 177 2.92 5.13 17.22
N GLU A 178 1.61 5.31 17.12
CA GLU A 178 0.70 4.99 18.22
C GLU A 178 0.80 3.48 18.55
N PRO A 179 0.80 3.08 19.84
CA PRO A 179 0.93 1.67 20.20
C PRO A 179 -0.30 0.87 19.77
N ASP A 180 -0.07 -0.34 19.27
CA ASP A 180 -1.08 -1.17 18.61
C ASP A 180 -0.94 -2.61 19.11
N PHE A 181 -0.98 -2.79 20.43
CA PHE A 181 -0.95 -4.12 21.07
C PHE A 181 -2.29 -4.85 20.95
N TYR A 182 -3.03 -4.62 19.86
CA TYR A 182 -4.26 -5.34 19.61
C TYR A 182 -3.89 -6.75 19.17
N GLY A 183 -4.08 -7.70 20.09
CA GLY A 183 -3.58 -9.05 19.93
C GLY A 183 -4.03 -9.67 18.62
N ASN A 184 -3.05 -9.94 17.76
CA ASN A 184 -3.16 -10.88 16.67
C ASN A 184 -4.41 -10.69 15.81
N ASN A 185 -4.72 -9.49 15.39
CA ASN A 185 -5.99 -9.29 14.68
C ASN A 185 -5.89 -8.28 13.57
N ILE A 186 -4.72 -7.94 13.04
CA ILE A 186 -4.68 -7.07 11.87
C ILE A 186 -4.28 -7.90 10.66
N VAL A 187 -5.27 -8.12 9.79
CA VAL A 187 -5.03 -8.52 8.40
C VAL A 187 -4.57 -7.27 7.66
N GLN A 188 -3.31 -7.29 7.21
CA GLN A 188 -2.82 -6.28 6.28
C GLN A 188 -3.14 -6.73 4.87
N THR A 189 -4.00 -5.99 4.16
CA THR A 189 -4.28 -6.30 2.75
C THR A 189 -3.87 -5.17 1.82
N GLU A 190 -3.21 -5.52 0.71
CA GLU A 190 -2.88 -4.62 -0.38
C GLU A 190 -3.69 -5.00 -1.62
N ILE A 191 -4.44 -4.04 -2.15
CA ILE A 191 -5.21 -4.22 -3.39
C ILE A 191 -4.51 -3.51 -4.52
N ASN A 192 -4.21 -4.26 -5.58
CA ASN A 192 -3.73 -3.71 -6.84
C ASN A 192 -4.89 -3.49 -7.81
N ILE A 193 -4.86 -2.40 -8.57
CA ILE A 193 -5.86 -2.09 -9.60
C ILE A 193 -5.18 -2.08 -10.97
N THR A 194 -5.55 -2.99 -11.86
CA THR A 194 -4.98 -3.08 -13.21
C THR A 194 -5.96 -2.59 -14.29
N ASN A 195 -5.43 -1.91 -15.31
CA ASN A 195 -6.21 -1.39 -16.43
C ASN A 195 -6.06 -2.33 -17.64
N SER A 196 -7.17 -2.65 -18.31
CA SER A 196 -7.13 -3.18 -19.67
C SER A 196 -7.83 -2.22 -20.61
N VAL A 197 -7.08 -1.54 -21.49
CA VAL A 197 -7.66 -0.73 -22.57
C VAL A 197 -7.32 -1.40 -23.89
N GLN A 198 -8.33 -1.81 -24.66
CA GLN A 198 -8.13 -2.14 -26.07
C GLN A 198 -8.38 -0.88 -26.90
N SER A 199 -7.39 -0.44 -27.67
CA SER A 199 -7.61 0.56 -28.72
C SER A 199 -6.95 0.12 -30.03
N ASN A 200 -7.69 0.26 -31.12
CA ASN A 200 -7.21 0.03 -32.48
C ASN A 200 -7.59 1.21 -33.40
N ALA A 201 -6.67 1.47 -34.32
CA ALA A 201 -6.83 1.91 -35.72
C ALA A 201 -6.67 3.40 -36.13
N TYR A 202 -6.20 3.54 -37.39
CA TYR A 202 -5.67 4.70 -38.13
C TYR A 202 -6.60 5.18 -39.29
N LEU A 203 -6.25 6.32 -39.94
CA LEU A 203 -7.08 7.27 -40.76
C LEU A 203 -6.97 7.23 -42.30
N LEU A 204 -7.97 7.82 -43.02
CA LEU A 204 -7.91 8.62 -44.29
C LEU A 204 -9.21 9.47 -44.57
N GLU A 205 -9.20 10.34 -45.61
CA GLU A 205 -10.03 11.54 -45.97
C GLU A 205 -11.56 11.35 -46.21
N GLY A 206 -12.39 12.39 -45.97
CA GLY A 206 -13.78 12.20 -45.48
C GLY A 206 -13.77 12.25 -43.96
N GLY A 207 -13.04 13.25 -43.47
CA GLY A 207 -12.12 13.09 -42.37
C GLY A 207 -12.81 12.87 -41.04
N SER A 208 -12.33 11.84 -40.35
CA SER A 208 -12.63 11.63 -38.95
C SER A 208 -11.57 12.29 -38.09
N ILE A 209 -11.98 13.02 -37.06
CA ILE A 209 -11.12 13.47 -35.97
C ILE A 209 -11.26 12.44 -34.86
N ILE A 210 -10.15 11.82 -34.47
CA ILE A 210 -10.05 11.08 -33.22
C ILE A 210 -9.40 12.06 -32.23
N PRO A 211 -10.14 12.65 -31.28
CA PRO A 211 -9.54 13.43 -30.21
C PRO A 211 -8.40 12.68 -29.50
N ASN A 212 -7.48 13.41 -28.88
CA ASN A 212 -6.51 12.78 -28.01
C ASN A 212 -7.17 12.50 -26.65
N ALA A 213 -7.08 11.27 -26.14
CA ALA A 213 -7.64 10.91 -24.85
C ALA A 213 -7.18 11.89 -23.75
N GLY A 214 -8.14 12.54 -23.09
CA GLY A 214 -7.90 13.52 -22.04
C GLY A 214 -7.26 14.84 -22.43
N SER A 215 -7.15 15.16 -23.73
CA SER A 215 -6.59 16.44 -24.18
C SER A 215 -7.33 17.03 -25.38
N ASN A 216 -7.53 18.35 -25.33
CA ASN A 216 -8.30 19.05 -26.36
C ASN A 216 -7.59 18.99 -27.70
N THR A 217 -8.37 18.88 -28.77
CA THR A 217 -7.88 18.90 -30.15
C THR A 217 -8.05 20.28 -30.73
N THR A 218 -7.07 20.77 -31.49
CA THR A 218 -7.17 22.07 -32.18
C THR A 218 -7.41 21.83 -33.66
N ILE A 219 -8.51 22.37 -34.20
CA ILE A 219 -8.74 22.44 -35.64
C ILE A 219 -8.16 23.74 -36.17
N HIS A 220 -7.29 23.63 -37.18
CA HIS A 220 -6.81 24.77 -37.95
C HIS A 220 -7.68 24.95 -39.19
N VAL A 221 -8.39 26.07 -39.26
CA VAL A 221 -9.24 26.41 -40.41
C VAL A 221 -8.53 27.46 -41.24
N ARG A 222 -8.33 27.17 -42.53
CA ARG A 222 -7.63 28.06 -43.47
C ARG A 222 -8.50 28.40 -44.67
N ALA A 223 -8.41 29.64 -45.14
CA ALA A 223 -9.10 30.10 -46.34
C ALA A 223 -8.23 31.08 -47.14
N GLY A 224 -8.52 31.21 -48.43
CA GLY A 224 -7.84 32.13 -49.35
C GLY A 224 -8.28 33.60 -49.26
N LYS A 225 -9.25 33.92 -48.39
CA LYS A 225 -9.85 35.26 -48.24
C LYS A 225 -10.26 35.52 -46.81
N SER A 226 -10.41 36.81 -46.46
CA SER A 226 -10.94 37.22 -45.16
C SER A 226 -12.42 36.83 -45.03
N MET A 227 -12.75 36.12 -43.95
CA MET A 227 -14.11 35.67 -43.66
C MET A 227 -14.23 35.29 -42.18
N SER A 228 -15.44 34.99 -41.72
CA SER A 228 -15.67 34.40 -40.40
C SER A 228 -16.09 32.95 -40.54
N ALA A 229 -15.70 32.13 -39.56
CA ALA A 229 -16.11 30.74 -39.43
C ALA A 229 -16.82 30.54 -38.09
N THR A 230 -17.83 29.67 -38.05
CA THR A 230 -18.63 29.35 -36.87
C THR A 230 -18.60 27.85 -36.63
N PHE A 231 -18.26 27.45 -35.41
CA PHE A 231 -18.23 26.05 -34.95
C PHE A 231 -18.68 25.99 -33.48
N LEU A 232 -19.64 25.11 -33.16
CA LEU A 232 -20.25 24.99 -31.82
C LEU A 232 -20.65 26.35 -31.23
N ASP A 233 -21.38 27.15 -32.02
CA ASP A 233 -21.83 28.52 -31.68
C ASP A 233 -20.72 29.56 -31.46
N ILE A 234 -19.45 29.18 -31.61
CA ILE A 234 -18.30 30.09 -31.53
C ILE A 234 -17.99 30.61 -32.93
N THR A 235 -18.14 31.91 -33.12
CA THR A 235 -17.75 32.58 -34.37
C THR A 235 -16.39 33.25 -34.22
N LYS A 236 -15.47 32.98 -35.15
CA LYS A 236 -14.15 33.62 -35.22
C LYS A 236 -13.89 34.18 -36.60
N THR A 237 -13.35 35.39 -36.65
CA THR A 237 -12.81 35.97 -37.90
C THR A 237 -11.45 35.34 -38.18
N LEU A 238 -11.23 34.92 -39.43
CA LEU A 238 -9.94 34.41 -39.86
C LEU A 238 -8.94 35.56 -39.94
N THR A 239 -7.76 35.36 -39.38
CA THR A 239 -6.68 36.36 -39.36
C THR A 239 -5.69 36.07 -40.48
N LYS A 240 -5.25 37.10 -41.19
CA LYS A 240 -4.27 36.97 -42.27
C LYS A 240 -2.94 36.47 -41.70
N ILE A 241 -2.40 35.36 -42.24
CA ILE A 241 -1.10 34.81 -41.84
C ILE A 241 -0.01 34.99 -42.90
N ASP A 242 -0.39 35.11 -44.17
CA ASP A 242 0.51 35.43 -45.29
C ASP A 242 -0.25 36.19 -46.40
N ASN A 243 0.39 36.40 -47.56
CA ASN A 243 -0.20 37.17 -48.67
C ASN A 243 -1.51 36.60 -49.22
N SER A 244 -1.76 35.31 -49.07
CA SER A 244 -2.91 34.59 -49.63
C SER A 244 -3.73 33.80 -48.62
N THR A 245 -3.26 33.63 -47.38
CA THR A 245 -3.86 32.70 -46.42
C THR A 245 -4.37 33.44 -45.18
N TYR A 246 -5.57 33.07 -44.77
CA TYR A 246 -6.19 33.47 -43.52
C TYR A 246 -6.42 32.22 -42.66
N GLU A 247 -6.16 32.29 -41.35
CA GLU A 247 -6.31 31.17 -40.42
C GLU A 247 -7.17 31.56 -39.21
N THR A 248 -7.95 30.60 -38.69
CA THR A 248 -8.44 30.62 -37.32
C THR A 248 -8.32 29.23 -36.68
N ARG A 249 -8.49 29.16 -35.36
CA ARG A 249 -8.36 27.91 -34.60
C ARG A 249 -9.60 27.67 -33.76
N PHE A 250 -10.14 26.45 -33.84
CA PHE A 250 -11.20 25.98 -32.94
C PHE A 250 -10.66 24.92 -32.00
N PHE A 251 -11.16 24.92 -30.77
CA PHE A 251 -10.83 23.90 -29.79
C PHE A 251 -11.99 22.91 -29.70
N ILE A 252 -11.68 21.64 -29.87
CA ILE A 252 -12.58 20.52 -29.58
C ILE A 252 -12.18 19.99 -28.19
N PRO A 253 -13.05 20.12 -27.17
CA PRO A 253 -12.84 19.43 -25.91
C PRO A 253 -12.72 17.92 -26.13
N TYR A 254 -11.84 17.23 -25.40
CA TYR A 254 -11.68 15.77 -25.55
C TYR A 254 -12.95 14.97 -25.23
N TYR A 255 -13.91 15.57 -24.54
CA TYR A 255 -15.22 14.98 -24.21
C TYR A 255 -16.33 15.39 -25.20
N GLN A 256 -15.98 16.04 -26.32
CA GLN A 256 -16.97 16.38 -27.34
C GLN A 256 -17.57 15.10 -27.94
N ALA A 257 -18.89 14.97 -27.82
CA ALA A 257 -19.62 13.78 -28.25
C ALA A 257 -19.28 13.37 -29.69
N PRO A 258 -19.19 12.07 -30.00
CA PRO A 258 -18.98 11.59 -31.36
C PRO A 258 -20.14 12.01 -32.27
N GLY A 259 -19.87 12.11 -33.58
CA GLY A 259 -20.91 12.42 -34.57
C GLY A 259 -20.43 13.33 -35.70
N ASN A 260 -21.36 13.76 -36.55
CA ASN A 260 -21.10 14.64 -37.68
C ASN A 260 -21.20 16.10 -37.26
N TYR A 261 -20.18 16.88 -37.62
CA TYR A 261 -20.08 18.30 -37.31
C TYR A 261 -19.81 19.11 -38.57
N SER A 262 -20.10 20.41 -38.48
CA SER A 262 -19.88 21.35 -39.57
C SER A 262 -19.27 22.65 -39.06
N ILE A 263 -18.36 23.23 -39.83
CA ILE A 263 -17.91 24.61 -39.68
C ILE A 263 -18.60 25.43 -40.76
N TYR A 264 -19.40 26.41 -40.35
CA TYR A 264 -20.13 27.29 -41.26
C TYR A 264 -19.33 28.56 -41.52
N PHE A 265 -19.31 28.98 -42.77
CA PHE A 265 -18.57 30.16 -43.20
C PHE A 265 -19.51 31.31 -43.56
N SER A 266 -19.05 32.54 -43.40
CA SER A 266 -19.85 33.75 -43.68
C SER A 266 -20.25 33.93 -45.16
N ASP A 267 -19.74 33.10 -46.08
CA ASP A 267 -20.13 33.07 -47.49
C ASP A 267 -21.08 31.91 -47.84
N ASN A 268 -21.70 31.31 -46.83
CA ASN A 268 -22.61 30.16 -46.93
C ASN A 268 -21.95 28.85 -47.40
N THR A 269 -20.63 28.75 -47.35
CA THR A 269 -19.95 27.45 -47.49
C THR A 269 -19.89 26.70 -46.14
N GLU A 270 -19.70 25.39 -46.19
CA GLU A 270 -19.53 24.56 -45.01
C GLU A 270 -18.39 23.55 -45.17
N LEU A 271 -17.74 23.21 -44.06
CA LEU A 271 -16.78 22.11 -43.96
C LEU A 271 -17.35 21.05 -43.01
N GLN A 272 -17.66 19.87 -43.54
CA GLN A 272 -18.18 18.74 -42.76
C GLN A 272 -17.05 17.79 -42.35
N PHE A 273 -17.14 17.24 -41.14
CA PHE A 273 -16.23 16.23 -40.60
C PHE A 273 -16.91 15.39 -39.51
N GLU A 274 -16.34 14.23 -39.18
CA GLU A 274 -16.84 13.35 -38.12
C GLU A 274 -15.91 13.40 -36.91
N ILE A 275 -16.44 13.44 -35.69
CA ILE A 275 -15.69 13.16 -34.47
C ILE A 275 -15.92 11.69 -34.10
N LYS A 276 -14.85 10.91 -33.99
CA LYS A 276 -14.91 9.48 -33.64
C LYS A 276 -15.01 9.26 -32.16
N GLU A 277 -15.54 8.09 -31.82
CA GLU A 277 -15.59 7.57 -30.46
C GLU A 277 -14.19 7.25 -29.94
N ILE A 278 -13.99 7.55 -28.67
CA ILE A 278 -12.80 7.22 -27.90
C ILE A 278 -13.27 6.69 -26.56
N VAL A 279 -12.95 5.42 -26.33
CA VAL A 279 -13.06 4.76 -25.04
C VAL A 279 -11.70 4.91 -24.34
N SER A 280 -11.66 5.67 -23.26
CA SER A 280 -10.43 5.84 -22.47
C SER A 280 -10.76 6.28 -21.05
N TYR A 281 -10.02 5.76 -20.07
CA TYR A 281 -10.12 6.19 -18.69
C TYR A 281 -8.75 6.15 -18.00
N LYS A 282 -8.67 6.80 -16.83
CA LYS A 282 -7.48 6.79 -15.97
C LYS A 282 -7.89 6.56 -14.53
N VAL A 283 -7.22 5.61 -13.87
CA VAL A 283 -7.31 5.39 -12.43
C VAL A 283 -6.18 6.18 -11.74
N ILE A 284 -6.53 6.91 -10.68
CA ILE A 284 -5.61 7.76 -9.89
C ILE A 284 -5.61 7.23 -8.44
N ALA A 285 -5.24 5.96 -8.29
CA ALA A 285 -4.82 5.22 -7.09
C ALA A 285 -4.76 3.75 -7.50
N ASP A 286 -3.57 3.22 -7.77
CA ASP A 286 -3.37 1.83 -8.21
C ASP A 286 -3.20 0.86 -7.03
N LYS A 287 -2.99 1.39 -5.82
CA LYS A 287 -2.82 0.62 -4.58
C LYS A 287 -3.62 1.19 -3.43
N ILE A 288 -4.32 0.32 -2.69
CA ILE A 288 -4.97 0.66 -1.41
C ILE A 288 -4.58 -0.37 -0.36
N LYS A 289 -4.19 0.12 0.83
CA LYS A 289 -3.85 -0.70 1.99
C LYS A 289 -4.95 -0.63 3.03
N PHE A 290 -5.28 -1.77 3.63
CA PHE A 290 -6.19 -1.86 4.76
C PHE A 290 -5.52 -2.61 5.90
N ASN A 291 -5.81 -2.13 7.11
CA ASN A 291 -5.51 -2.81 8.37
C ASN A 291 -6.88 -3.14 8.98
N VAL A 292 -7.21 -4.43 9.08
CA VAL A 292 -8.58 -4.86 9.41
C VAL A 292 -8.59 -6.06 10.34
N ILE A 293 -9.54 -6.08 11.27
CA ILE A 293 -9.74 -7.18 12.20
C ILE A 293 -10.69 -8.23 11.64
N PRO A 294 -10.39 -9.55 11.71
CA PRO A 294 -11.37 -10.58 11.40
C PRO A 294 -12.70 -10.33 12.12
N GLY A 295 -13.80 -10.42 11.38
CA GLY A 295 -15.15 -10.10 11.87
C GLY A 295 -15.51 -8.61 11.84
N THR A 296 -14.59 -7.74 11.44
CA THR A 296 -14.84 -6.30 11.32
C THR A 296 -14.84 -5.83 9.87
N SER A 297 -15.21 -4.56 9.69
CA SER A 297 -15.16 -3.88 8.41
C SER A 297 -14.33 -2.60 8.50
N SER A 298 -13.55 -2.32 7.46
CA SER A 298 -12.78 -1.08 7.35
C SER A 298 -13.06 -0.38 6.04
N ILE A 299 -13.02 0.96 6.05
CA ILE A 299 -13.19 1.80 4.86
C ILE A 299 -11.82 2.37 4.50
N SER A 300 -11.49 2.37 3.22
CA SER A 300 -10.22 2.90 2.73
C SER A 300 -10.07 4.37 3.11
N SER A 301 -8.94 4.71 3.74
CA SER A 301 -8.60 6.10 4.05
C SER A 301 -8.32 6.91 2.78
N ASN A 302 -7.82 6.26 1.73
CA ASN A 302 -7.61 6.82 0.41
C ASN A 302 -8.77 6.45 -0.53
N LYS A 303 -9.21 7.41 -1.35
CA LYS A 303 -10.24 7.19 -2.38
C LYS A 303 -9.61 6.82 -3.72
N ILE A 304 -10.23 5.91 -4.45
CA ILE A 304 -9.92 5.65 -5.87
C ILE A 304 -10.56 6.74 -6.69
N LYS A 305 -9.81 7.41 -7.57
CA LYS A 305 -10.42 8.32 -8.56
C LYS A 305 -10.35 7.70 -9.94
N ILE A 306 -11.50 7.62 -10.61
CA ILE A 306 -11.61 7.18 -12.00
C ILE A 306 -12.00 8.38 -12.84
N LEU A 307 -11.25 8.63 -13.90
CA LEU A 307 -11.46 9.75 -14.80
C LEU A 307 -11.73 9.22 -16.21
N ASN A 308 -12.91 9.48 -16.76
CA ASN A 308 -13.21 9.20 -18.17
C ASN A 308 -12.44 10.19 -19.04
N LYS A 309 -11.48 9.67 -19.80
CA LYS A 309 -10.59 10.39 -20.72
C LYS A 309 -11.09 10.32 -22.17
N GLY A 310 -12.18 9.60 -22.41
CA GLY A 310 -12.85 9.47 -23.68
C GLY A 310 -13.95 10.52 -23.91
N ASN A 311 -14.68 10.34 -25.01
CA ASN A 311 -15.80 11.19 -25.42
C ASN A 311 -17.14 10.48 -25.49
N VAL A 312 -17.20 9.24 -25.01
CA VAL A 312 -18.43 8.47 -24.80
C VAL A 312 -18.64 8.24 -23.32
N ASN A 313 -19.88 8.01 -22.92
CA ASN A 313 -20.16 7.52 -21.57
C ASN A 313 -19.63 6.09 -21.47
N LEU A 314 -19.04 5.75 -20.33
CA LEU A 314 -18.48 4.42 -20.08
C LEU A 314 -19.34 3.71 -19.04
N LEU A 315 -19.64 2.45 -19.29
CA LEU A 315 -20.25 1.57 -18.28
C LEU A 315 -19.13 0.78 -17.61
N PHE A 316 -18.89 1.04 -16.32
CA PHE A 316 -17.86 0.34 -15.56
C PHE A 316 -18.43 -0.85 -14.81
N ASN A 317 -17.86 -2.03 -15.04
CA ASN A 317 -18.09 -3.23 -14.25
C ASN A 317 -16.90 -3.44 -13.29
N LEU A 318 -17.19 -3.57 -12.00
CA LEU A 318 -16.20 -3.95 -10.98
C LEU A 318 -16.26 -5.46 -10.76
N GLU A 319 -15.13 -6.12 -10.95
CA GLU A 319 -14.96 -7.55 -10.64
C GLU A 319 -13.79 -7.71 -9.64
N THR A 320 -13.93 -8.65 -8.72
CA THR A 320 -12.85 -9.07 -7.81
C THR A 320 -12.43 -10.48 -8.19
N GLU A 321 -11.12 -10.77 -8.16
CA GLU A 321 -10.59 -12.11 -8.46
C GLU A 321 -10.29 -12.94 -7.20
N SER A 322 -10.80 -12.54 -6.03
CA SER A 322 -10.34 -12.98 -4.71
C SER A 322 -11.41 -13.51 -3.76
N MET A 323 -10.93 -14.06 -2.63
CA MET A 323 -11.68 -14.60 -1.50
C MET A 323 -12.34 -13.54 -0.58
N PHE A 324 -12.02 -12.25 -0.71
CA PHE A 324 -12.64 -11.19 0.11
C PHE A 324 -13.89 -10.60 -0.55
N ASN A 325 -14.97 -10.55 0.24
CA ASN A 325 -16.17 -9.81 -0.14
C ASN A 325 -15.93 -8.33 0.16
N PHE A 326 -15.54 -7.55 -0.84
CA PHE A 326 -15.59 -6.09 -0.73
C PHE A 326 -17.03 -5.63 -0.71
N GLN A 327 -17.33 -4.44 -0.19
CA GLN A 327 -18.57 -3.70 -0.42
C GLN A 327 -18.20 -2.25 -0.76
N TYR A 328 -18.94 -1.60 -1.64
CA TYR A 328 -18.76 -0.19 -1.98
C TYR A 328 -19.95 0.62 -1.44
N LYS A 329 -19.73 1.86 -0.99
CA LYS A 329 -20.81 2.74 -0.53
C LYS A 329 -20.75 4.12 -1.20
N LEU A 330 -21.82 4.48 -1.89
CA LEU A 330 -22.25 5.87 -2.14
C LEU A 330 -23.42 6.20 -1.21
N GLU A 331 -23.55 7.45 -0.84
CA GLU A 331 -24.59 7.91 0.09
C GLU A 331 -26.01 7.65 -0.45
N ASP A 332 -26.86 7.25 0.51
CA ASP A 332 -28.27 6.87 0.49
C ASP A 332 -28.69 5.52 -0.15
N ASP A 333 -29.14 4.66 0.77
CA ASP A 333 -29.64 3.28 0.73
C ASP A 333 -28.67 2.09 0.53
N PHE A 334 -29.00 1.05 1.31
CA PHE A 334 -28.28 -0.17 1.68
C PHE A 334 -28.06 -1.10 0.47
N LEU A 335 -26.81 -1.42 0.06
CA LEU A 335 -26.60 -2.18 -1.20
C LEU A 335 -25.73 -3.46 -1.14
N THR A 336 -26.30 -4.47 -1.79
CA THR A 336 -25.79 -5.66 -2.49
C THR A 336 -24.97 -5.30 -3.75
N PHE A 337 -24.14 -6.22 -4.30
CA PHE A 337 -23.55 -6.03 -5.63
C PHE A 337 -24.54 -6.37 -6.74
N GLU A 338 -24.98 -5.36 -7.48
CA GLU A 338 -25.39 -5.51 -8.89
C GLU A 338 -24.78 -4.44 -9.82
N ASP A 339 -24.14 -3.39 -9.31
CA ASP A 339 -24.07 -2.16 -10.10
C ASP A 339 -22.78 -1.95 -10.88
N SER A 340 -22.91 -2.10 -12.19
CA SER A 340 -22.21 -1.26 -13.14
C SER A 340 -22.53 0.22 -12.89
N PHE A 341 -21.56 1.13 -13.04
CA PHE A 341 -21.86 2.57 -12.98
C PHE A 341 -21.52 3.27 -14.30
N GLU A 342 -22.37 4.24 -14.68
CA GLU A 342 -22.13 5.06 -15.86
C GLU A 342 -21.26 6.27 -15.51
N LEU A 343 -20.16 6.46 -16.23
CA LEU A 343 -19.31 7.63 -16.11
C LEU A 343 -19.36 8.46 -17.39
N GLY A 344 -20.01 9.62 -17.29
CA GLY A 344 -20.13 10.55 -18.41
C GLY A 344 -18.78 10.99 -19.00
N ALA A 345 -18.76 11.30 -20.30
CA ALA A 345 -17.56 11.79 -20.99
C ALA A 345 -16.89 12.97 -20.25
N GLY A 346 -15.58 12.87 -20.01
CA GLY A 346 -14.81 13.89 -19.29
C GLY A 346 -15.14 14.06 -17.81
N LYS A 347 -15.99 13.21 -17.23
CA LYS A 347 -16.32 13.22 -15.80
C LYS A 347 -15.37 12.35 -15.00
N GLN A 348 -15.37 12.58 -13.69
CA GLN A 348 -14.63 11.79 -12.72
C GLN A 348 -15.58 11.25 -11.66
N GLN A 349 -15.23 10.10 -11.10
CA GLN A 349 -15.90 9.47 -9.97
C GLN A 349 -14.87 9.15 -8.89
N GLU A 350 -15.21 9.43 -7.64
CA GLU A 350 -14.46 8.94 -6.49
C GLU A 350 -15.15 7.71 -5.89
N LEU A 351 -14.37 6.68 -5.59
CA LEU A 351 -14.84 5.47 -4.94
C LEU A 351 -14.14 5.30 -3.58
N SER A 352 -14.93 4.97 -2.56
CA SER A 352 -14.44 4.51 -1.27
C SER A 352 -14.67 3.00 -1.19
N LEU A 353 -13.61 2.25 -0.92
CA LEU A 353 -13.72 0.80 -0.77
C LEU A 353 -13.97 0.46 0.69
N LYS A 354 -14.91 -0.42 0.96
CA LYS A 354 -15.05 -1.09 2.26
C LYS A 354 -14.64 -2.53 2.08
N VAL A 355 -13.81 -3.02 3.01
CA VAL A 355 -13.42 -4.43 3.08
C VAL A 355 -14.08 -5.03 4.32
N GLU A 356 -14.63 -6.23 4.17
CA GLU A 356 -15.16 -7.04 5.26
C GLU A 356 -14.33 -8.33 5.35
N ILE A 357 -13.78 -8.60 6.52
CA ILE A 357 -12.98 -9.79 6.76
C ILE A 357 -13.85 -10.79 7.54
N PRO A 358 -14.10 -12.00 7.03
CA PRO A 358 -14.81 -13.04 7.78
C PRO A 358 -14.16 -13.30 9.14
N GLU A 359 -14.95 -13.60 10.18
CA GLU A 359 -14.46 -13.91 11.54
C GLU A 359 -13.44 -15.05 11.57
N ASN A 360 -13.54 -15.99 10.63
CA ASN A 360 -12.69 -17.17 10.54
C ASN A 360 -11.50 -17.00 9.57
N THR A 361 -11.14 -15.77 9.20
CA THR A 361 -9.99 -15.50 8.32
C THR A 361 -8.69 -15.69 9.10
N ASP A 362 -7.75 -16.44 8.53
CA ASP A 362 -6.42 -16.59 9.11
C ASP A 362 -5.67 -15.24 9.10
N LEU A 363 -4.82 -15.02 10.09
CA LEU A 363 -4.03 -13.79 10.15
C LEU A 363 -2.90 -13.82 9.13
N GLY A 364 -2.53 -12.65 8.61
CA GLY A 364 -1.42 -12.52 7.68
C GLY A 364 -1.58 -11.36 6.71
N SER A 365 -0.65 -11.30 5.75
CA SER A 365 -0.72 -10.35 4.64
C SER A 365 -1.43 -10.97 3.44
N TYR A 366 -2.39 -10.25 2.89
CA TYR A 366 -3.17 -10.72 1.74
C TYR A 366 -3.10 -9.71 0.60
N GLU A 367 -2.86 -10.22 -0.62
CA GLU A 367 -2.90 -9.40 -1.82
C GLU A 367 -4.14 -9.72 -2.64
N ASP A 368 -4.75 -8.67 -3.18
CA ASP A 368 -5.96 -8.76 -3.99
C ASP A 368 -5.83 -7.97 -5.30
N LEU A 369 -6.61 -8.37 -6.29
CA LEU A 369 -6.74 -7.71 -7.58
C LEU A 369 -8.20 -7.31 -7.82
N ILE A 370 -8.42 -6.00 -7.97
CA ILE A 370 -9.67 -5.46 -8.50
C ILE A 370 -9.47 -5.19 -10.00
N VAL A 371 -10.35 -5.77 -10.81
CA VAL A 371 -10.38 -5.57 -12.25
C VAL A 371 -11.51 -4.60 -12.59
N LEU A 372 -11.13 -3.48 -13.22
CA LEU A 372 -12.05 -2.47 -13.73
C LEU A 372 -12.21 -2.67 -15.24
N ARG A 373 -13.40 -3.09 -15.68
CA ARG A 373 -13.73 -3.17 -17.10
C ARG A 373 -14.63 -2.00 -17.48
N ALA A 374 -14.24 -1.26 -18.50
CA ALA A 374 -15.09 -0.23 -19.10
C ALA A 374 -15.62 -0.78 -20.44
N GLU A 375 -16.93 -0.77 -20.60
CA GLU A 375 -17.63 -1.04 -21.86
C GLU A 375 -18.04 0.26 -22.55
#